data_AF-A0A183SCP3-F1
#
_entry.id   AF-A0A183SCP3-F1
#
_cell.length_a   1.000
_cell.length_b   1.000
_cell.length_c   1.000
_cell.angle_alpha   90.00
_cell.angle_beta   90.00
_cell.angle_gamma   90.00
#
_symmetry.space_group_name_H-M   'P 1'
#
loop_
_entity.id
_entity.type
_entity.pdbx_description
1 polymer ?
#
loop_
_entity_poly.entity_id
_entity_poly.type
_entity_poly.pdbx_seq_one_letter_code
_entity_poly.pdbx_strand_id
1 'polypeptide(L)'
;MSRNILSIPWVELGGRCTIDCPRTGFSATVEFHTKPFYGGKKDQIRAEVFAPGEKRPLLTVDGEWNGKMWARWAEGVGCSFLP
;
A
#
# COMPACT_ATOMS: atom_id res chain seq x y z
N MET A 1 -5.14 -17.41 -10.57
CA MET A 1 -6.20 -18.46 -10.52
C MET A 1 -7.53 -17.77 -10.32
N SER A 2 -8.45 -17.86 -11.29
CA SER A 2 -9.78 -17.24 -11.19
C SER A 2 -10.67 -18.00 -10.20
N ARG A 3 -11.26 -17.29 -9.25
CA ARG A 3 -12.31 -17.84 -8.37
C ARG A 3 -13.69 -17.44 -8.91
N ASN A 4 -14.40 -18.45 -9.40
CA ASN A 4 -15.87 -18.56 -9.48
C ASN A 4 -16.62 -17.65 -10.49
N ILE A 5 -17.49 -18.26 -11.30
CA ILE A 5 -18.21 -17.69 -12.45
C ILE A 5 -19.65 -17.23 -12.11
N LEU A 6 -20.02 -17.18 -10.82
CA LEU A 6 -21.38 -16.84 -10.35
C LEU A 6 -21.45 -15.58 -9.47
N SER A 7 -20.35 -14.85 -9.33
CA SER A 7 -20.27 -13.55 -8.64
C SER A 7 -19.52 -12.56 -9.52
N ILE A 8 -19.85 -11.26 -9.42
CA ILE A 8 -19.11 -10.20 -10.13
C ILE A 8 -17.61 -10.39 -9.84
N PRO A 9 -16.76 -10.68 -10.85
CA PRO A 9 -15.36 -10.94 -10.61
C PRO A 9 -14.72 -9.67 -10.03
N TRP A 10 -14.14 -9.77 -8.84
CA TRP A 10 -13.39 -8.67 -8.24
C TRP A 10 -11.89 -8.92 -8.40
N VAL A 11 -11.14 -7.83 -8.60
CA VAL A 11 -9.69 -7.86 -8.63
C VAL A 11 -9.17 -7.79 -7.20
N GLU A 12 -8.24 -8.68 -6.88
CA GLU A 12 -7.50 -8.65 -5.63
C GLU A 12 -6.03 -8.40 -5.96
N LEU A 13 -5.51 -7.27 -5.49
CA LEU A 13 -4.10 -6.92 -5.65
C LEU A 13 -3.29 -7.61 -4.57
N GLY A 14 -2.12 -8.13 -4.96
CA GLY A 14 -1.25 -8.88 -4.06
C GLY A 14 0.21 -8.72 -4.43
N GLY A 15 1.07 -8.68 -3.41
CA GLY A 15 2.52 -8.62 -3.57
C GLY A 15 3.08 -7.20 -3.51
N ARG A 16 4.38 -7.09 -3.77
CA ARG A 16 5.17 -5.87 -3.62
C ARG A 16 5.47 -5.25 -4.98
N CYS A 17 5.32 -3.93 -5.09
CA CYS A 17 5.87 -3.14 -6.19
C CYS A 17 6.72 -1.97 -5.65
N THR A 18 7.54 -1.40 -6.54
CA THR A 18 8.39 -0.25 -6.22
C THR A 18 8.10 0.90 -7.18
N ILE A 19 8.23 2.12 -6.67
CA ILE A 19 8.11 3.36 -7.43
C ILE A 19 9.40 4.13 -7.20
N ASP A 20 10.21 4.30 -8.23
CA ASP A 20 11.50 4.97 -8.15
C ASP A 20 11.46 6.28 -8.94
N CYS A 21 11.99 7.36 -8.37
CA CYS A 21 12.15 8.64 -9.05
C CYS A 21 13.64 8.95 -9.21
N PRO A 22 14.28 8.58 -10.35
CA PRO A 22 15.71 8.78 -10.55
C PRO A 22 16.15 10.24 -10.48
N ARG A 23 15.26 11.18 -10.85
CA ARG A 23 15.56 12.61 -10.86
C ARG A 23 15.79 13.16 -9.45
N THR A 24 14.98 12.73 -8.49
CA THR A 24 15.04 13.24 -7.11
C THR A 24 15.69 12.25 -6.15
N GLY A 25 15.86 10.99 -6.55
CA GLY A 25 16.40 9.91 -5.73
C GLY A 25 15.42 9.31 -4.73
N PHE A 26 14.15 9.76 -4.74
CA PHE A 26 13.12 9.18 -3.88
C PHE A 26 12.70 7.81 -4.40
N SER A 27 12.37 6.93 -3.47
CA SER A 27 11.80 5.61 -3.78
C SER A 27 10.63 5.33 -2.87
N ALA A 28 9.70 4.50 -3.32
CA ALA A 28 8.63 3.97 -2.51
C ALA A 28 8.48 2.48 -2.74
N THR A 29 8.17 1.76 -1.68
CA THR A 29 7.73 0.37 -1.73
C THR A 29 6.26 0.32 -1.39
N VAL A 30 5.45 -0.36 -2.20
CA VAL A 30 4.04 -0.61 -1.91
C VAL A 30 3.81 -2.11 -1.85
N GLU A 31 3.21 -2.58 -0.77
CA GLU A 31 2.80 -3.96 -0.55
C GLU A 31 1.28 -4.02 -0.51
N PHE A 32 0.70 -4.80 -1.43
CA PHE A 32 -0.72 -5.13 -1.44
C PHE A 32 -0.92 -6.47 -0.76
N HIS A 33 -1.79 -6.51 0.24
CA HIS A 33 -2.08 -7.73 0.98
C HIS A 33 -3.31 -8.41 0.39
N THR A 34 -3.14 -9.67 0.00
CA THR A 34 -4.26 -10.55 -0.29
C THR A 34 -4.93 -10.96 1.01
N LYS A 35 -6.27 -11.00 1.01
CA LYS A 35 -7.07 -11.51 2.09
C LYS A 35 -6.68 -12.97 2.37
N PRO A 36 -6.35 -13.32 3.63
CA PRO A 36 -6.16 -14.70 4.03
C PRO A 36 -7.41 -15.55 3.75
N PHE A 37 -7.21 -16.85 3.55
CA PHE A 37 -8.31 -17.79 3.34
C PHE A 37 -9.31 -17.79 4.52
N TYR A 38 -8.82 -17.56 5.74
CA TYR A 38 -9.62 -17.53 6.96
C TYR A 38 -9.70 -16.10 7.50
N GLY A 39 -10.72 -15.36 7.06
CA GLY A 39 -10.96 -14.01 7.54
C GLY A 39 -9.94 -12.97 7.07
N GLY A 40 -9.94 -11.80 7.70
CA GLY A 40 -9.10 -10.66 7.32
C GLY A 40 -9.82 -9.61 6.47
N LYS A 41 -9.23 -8.41 6.43
CA LYS A 41 -9.72 -7.29 5.62
C LYS A 41 -9.22 -7.44 4.19
N LYS A 42 -10.12 -7.23 3.23
CA LYS A 42 -9.75 -7.11 1.81
C LYS A 42 -9.06 -5.77 1.55
N ASP A 43 -8.40 -5.68 0.41
CA ASP A 43 -7.92 -4.43 -0.17
C ASP A 43 -6.89 -3.68 0.70
N GLN A 44 -6.21 -4.39 1.61
CA GLN A 44 -5.22 -3.78 2.50
C GLN A 44 -3.92 -3.47 1.75
N ILE A 45 -3.32 -2.33 2.08
CA ILE A 45 -2.00 -1.93 1.60
C ILE A 45 -1.12 -1.41 2.72
N ARG A 46 0.19 -1.50 2.47
CA ARG A 46 1.20 -0.72 3.17
C ARG A 46 2.16 -0.12 2.15
N ALA A 47 2.44 1.18 2.26
CA ALA A 47 3.47 1.84 1.48
C ALA A 47 4.49 2.52 2.37
N GLU A 48 5.74 2.52 1.92
CA GLU A 48 6.86 3.15 2.61
C GLU A 48 7.63 3.98 1.59
N VAL A 49 7.75 5.28 1.84
CA VAL A 49 8.49 6.23 0.99
C VAL A 49 9.82 6.56 1.66
N PHE A 50 10.89 6.52 0.89
CA PHE A 50 12.26 6.74 1.34
C PHE A 50 12.84 7.98 0.65
N ALA A 51 13.48 8.82 1.45
CA ALA A 51 14.31 9.90 0.94
C ALA A 51 15.61 9.33 0.33
N PRO A 52 16.31 10.11 -0.53
CA PRO A 52 17.51 9.63 -1.20
C PRO A 52 18.58 9.14 -0.21
N GLY A 53 19.01 7.88 -0.34
CA GLY A 53 20.04 7.27 0.51
C GLY A 53 19.58 6.85 1.90
N GLU A 54 18.33 7.11 2.27
CA GLU A 54 17.80 6.76 3.60
C GLU A 54 17.26 5.33 3.65
N LYS A 55 17.57 4.63 4.75
CA LYS A 55 16.99 3.30 5.02
C LYS A 55 15.69 3.37 5.82
N ARG A 56 15.45 4.49 6.49
CA ARG A 56 14.23 4.72 7.27
C ARG A 56 13.19 5.40 6.39
N PRO A 57 11.92 4.98 6.45
CA PRO A 57 10.88 5.62 5.67
C PRO A 57 10.61 7.05 6.19
N LEU A 58 10.52 7.99 5.26
CA LEU A 58 10.06 9.35 5.47
C LEU A 58 8.55 9.38 5.73
N LEU A 59 7.81 8.52 5.02
CA LEU A 59 6.36 8.42 5.09
C LEU A 59 5.95 6.95 5.04
N THR A 60 5.07 6.55 5.95
CA THR A 60 4.39 5.25 5.90
C THR A 60 2.91 5.46 5.65
N VAL A 61 2.32 4.67 4.76
CA VAL A 61 0.89 4.69 4.45
C VAL A 61 0.31 3.31 4.72
N ASP A 62 -0.75 3.22 5.51
CA ASP A 62 -1.49 1.98 5.77
C ASP A 62 -2.98 2.20 5.48
N GLY A 63 -3.68 1.18 5.02
CA GLY A 63 -5.14 1.22 4.89
C GLY A 63 -5.68 0.45 3.71
N GLU A 64 -6.78 0.92 3.15
CA GLU A 64 -7.50 0.28 2.05
C GLU A 64 -7.29 1.06 0.75
N TRP A 65 -6.74 0.42 -0.29
CA TRP A 65 -6.42 1.09 -1.57
C TRP A 65 -7.65 1.59 -2.33
N ASN A 66 -8.82 1.05 -2.04
CA ASN A 66 -10.12 1.49 -2.55
C ASN A 66 -11.01 2.11 -1.48
N GLY A 67 -10.44 2.40 -0.30
CA GLY A 67 -11.17 2.83 0.88
C GLY A 67 -10.45 4.00 1.54
N LYS A 68 -10.16 3.89 2.84
CA LYS A 68 -9.48 4.95 3.58
C LYS A 68 -8.02 4.58 3.83
N MET A 69 -7.11 5.51 3.56
CA MET A 69 -5.69 5.38 3.86
C MET A 69 -5.25 6.37 4.93
N TRP A 70 -4.18 6.01 5.64
CA TRP A 70 -3.58 6.77 6.72
C TRP A 70 -2.10 6.93 6.44
N ALA A 71 -1.67 8.17 6.24
CA ALA A 71 -0.27 8.54 6.14
C ALA A 71 0.26 8.94 7.52
N ARG A 72 1.49 8.52 7.81
CA ARG A 72 2.28 8.95 8.97
C ARG A 72 3.66 9.38 8.51
N TRP A 73 3.98 10.64 8.75
CA TRP A 73 5.31 11.18 8.54
C TRP A 73 6.26 10.75 9.65
N ALA A 74 7.55 10.63 9.34
CA ALA A 74 8.59 10.33 10.32
C ALA A 74 8.62 11.34 11.48
N GLU A 75 8.18 12.57 11.23
CA GLU A 75 8.03 13.66 12.20
C GLU A 75 6.88 13.46 13.20
N GLY A 76 6.11 12.37 13.08
CA GLY A 76 5.02 12.02 13.99
C GLY A 76 3.66 12.60 13.61
N VAL A 77 3.58 13.41 12.54
CA VAL A 77 2.33 13.95 12.01
C VAL A 77 1.61 12.87 11.19
N GLY A 78 0.37 12.57 11.56
CA GLY A 78 -0.49 11.64 10.83
C GLY A 78 -1.67 12.35 10.17
N CYS A 79 -2.08 11.89 8.98
CA CYS A 79 -3.30 12.33 8.33
C CYS A 79 -4.01 11.15 7.64
N SER A 80 -5.34 11.22 7.57
CA SER A 80 -6.12 10.29 6.76
C SER A 80 -6.55 10.93 5.46
N PHE A 81 -6.61 10.15 4.40
CA PHE A 81 -7.09 10.59 3.10
C PHE A 81 -7.85 9.46 2.40
N LEU A 82 -8.69 9.86 1.45
CA LEU A 82 -9.29 8.94 0.48
C LEU A 82 -8.39 8.94 -0.77
N PRO A 83 -8.17 7.78 -1.42
CA PRO A 83 -7.41 7.65 -2.67
C PRO A 83 -7.97 8.51 -3.80
#